data_AF-A0A162DSD0-F1
#
_entry.id   AF-A0A162DSD0-F1
#
_cell.length_a   1.000
_cell.length_b   1.000
_cell.length_c   1.000
_cell.angle_alpha   90.00
_cell.angle_beta   90.00
_cell.angle_gamma   90.00
#
_symmetry.space_group_name_H-M   'P 1'
#
loop_
_entity.id
_entity.type
_entity.pdbx_description
1 polymer ?
#
loop_
_entity_poly.entity_id
_entity_poly.type
_entity_poly.pdbx_seq_one_letter_code
_entity_poly.pdbx_strand_id
1 'polypeptide(L)' 'MDLSTVLLWASLPFALITLYFGTRNGYYDSDLYEGDGCAHDVQR' A
#
# COMPACT_ATOMS: atom_id res chain seq x y z
N MET A 1 24.25 16.27 10.88
CA MET A 1 23.29 15.50 10.05
C MET A 1 22.16 16.46 9.72
N ASP A 2 21.89 16.71 8.44
CA ASP A 2 20.82 17.62 8.00
C ASP A 2 19.56 16.86 7.63
N LEU A 3 18.46 17.60 7.42
CA LEU A 3 17.17 17.00 7.05
C LEU A 3 17.27 16.23 5.73
N SER A 4 18.01 16.77 4.75
CA SER A 4 18.20 16.14 3.44
C SER A 4 18.83 14.76 3.55
N THR A 5 19.86 14.60 4.40
CA THR A 5 20.52 13.31 4.64
C THR A 5 19.56 12.30 5.28
N VAL A 6 18.73 12.73 6.25
CA VAL A 6 17.74 11.85 6.88
C VAL A 6 16.70 11.38 5.87
N LEU A 7 16.18 12.28 5.06
CA LEU A 7 15.15 11.95 4.07
C LEU A 7 15.69 11.01 2.99
N LEU A 8 16.92 11.23 2.52
CA LEU A 8 17.55 10.37 1.53
C LEU A 8 17.63 8.93 2.05
N TRP A 9 18.17 8.73 3.26
CA TRP A 9 18.32 7.40 3.84
C TRP A 9 17.00 6.78 4.29
N ALA A 10 15.99 7.56 4.69
CA ALA A 10 14.67 7.05 5.06
C ALA A 10 13.83 6.64 3.83
N SER A 11 14.00 7.33 2.69
CA SER A 11 13.23 7.06 1.48
C SER A 11 13.49 5.67 0.89
N LEU A 12 14.72 5.16 1.01
CA LEU A 12 15.13 3.85 0.49
C LEU A 12 14.38 2.69 1.17
N PRO A 13 14.45 2.49 2.51
CA PRO A 13 13.69 1.45 3.18
C PRO A 13 12.18 1.73 3.07
N PHE A 14 11.74 2.99 3.08
CA PHE A 14 10.33 3.32 2.89
C PHE A 14 9.79 2.74 1.57
N ALA A 15 10.43 3.03 0.44
CA ALA A 15 10.01 2.52 -0.86
C ALA A 15 10.04 0.99 -0.93
N LEU A 16 11.11 0.36 -0.42
CA LEU A 16 11.22 -1.10 -0.40
C LEU A 16 10.14 -1.77 0.45
N ILE A 17 9.86 -1.20 1.63
CA ILE A 17 8.82 -1.68 2.54
C ILE A 17 7.44 -1.46 1.93
N THR A 18 7.18 -0.33 1.26
CA THR A 18 5.94 -0.09 0.53
C THR A 18 5.69 -1.16 -0.54
N LEU A 19 6.71 -1.48 -1.34
CA LEU A 19 6.60 -2.55 -2.34
C LEU A 19 6.35 -3.91 -1.68
N TYR A 20 7.04 -4.22 -0.58
CA TYR A 20 6.83 -5.45 0.16
C TYR A 20 5.39 -5.56 0.68
N PHE A 21 4.89 -4.57 1.42
CA PHE A 21 3.52 -4.60 1.94
C PHE A 21 2.45 -4.54 0.86
N GLY A 22 2.74 -3.93 -0.29
CA GLY A 22 1.86 -3.97 -1.47
C GLY A 22 1.58 -5.38 -1.98
N THR A 23 2.46 -6.35 -1.72
CA THR A 23 2.25 -7.77 -2.05
C THR A 23 1.63 -8.59 -0.93
N ARG A 24 1.41 -8.00 0.25
CA ARG A 24 0.92 -8.67 1.46
C ARG A 24 -0.54 -8.30 1.73
N ASN A 25 -1.38 -8.42 0.71
CA ASN A 25 -2.82 -8.28 0.83
C ASN A 25 -3.49 -9.64 1.09
N GLY A 26 -4.73 -9.65 1.58
CA GLY A 26 -5.44 -10.90 1.84
C GLY A 26 -6.95 -10.77 1.88
N TYR A 27 -7.48 -9.70 2.49
CA TYR A 27 -8.93 -9.49 2.53
C TYR A 27 -9.51 -9.20 1.14
N TYR A 28 -8.93 -8.25 0.41
CA TYR A 28 -9.43 -7.85 -0.92
C TYR A 28 -9.26 -8.93 -2.00
N ASP A 29 -8.39 -9.93 -1.78
CA ASP A 29 -8.20 -11.07 -2.69
C ASP A 29 -8.99 -12.31 -2.24
N SER A 30 -9.77 -12.21 -1.16
CA SER A 30 -10.55 -13.32 -0.62
C SER A 30 -12.00 -13.30 -1.11
N ASP A 31 -12.65 -14.47 -1.05
CA ASP A 31 -14.08 -14.61 -1.35
C ASP A 31 -15.01 -13.81 -0.41
N LEU A 32 -14.46 -13.25 0.68
CA LEU A 32 -15.19 -12.41 1.64
C LEU A 32 -15.26 -10.94 1.21
N TYR A 33 -14.54 -10.56 0.15
CA TYR A 33 -14.60 -9.22 -0.39
C TYR A 33 -15.56 -9.16 -1.57
N GLU A 34 -16.72 -8.54 -1.33
CA GLU A 34 -17.81 -8.43 -2.30
C GLU A 34 -17.76 -7.13 -3.12
N GLY A 35 -16.82 -6.22 -2.80
CA GLY A 35 -16.67 -4.92 -3.46
C GLY A 35 -15.71 -4.94 -4.65
N ASP A 36 -15.54 -3.78 -5.31
CA ASP A 36 -14.63 -3.61 -6.46
C ASP A 36 -13.51 -2.58 -6.22
N GLY A 37 -13.35 -2.16 -4.96
CA GLY A 37 -12.44 -1.11 -4.53
C GLY A 37 -13.11 0.25 -4.31
N CYS A 38 -14.36 0.44 -4.72
CA CYS A 38 -15.11 1.67 -4.49
C CYS A 38 -15.83 1.67 -3.13
N ALA A 39 -16.10 2.86 -2.60
CA ALA A 39 -16.85 3.02 -1.34
C ALA A 39 -18.37 2.77 -1.47
N HIS A 40 -18.87 2.72 -2.71
CA HIS A 40 -20.26 2.47 -3.01
C HIS A 40 -20.35 1.29 -3.98
N ASP A 41 -21.49 0.62 -3.99
CA ASP A 41 -21.75 -0.43 -4.96
C ASP A 41 -21.92 0.19 -6.35
N VAL A 42 -21.00 -0.15 -7.25
CA VAL A 42 -21.09 0.29 -8.64
C VAL A 42 -22.25 -0.46 -9.29
N GLN A 43 -23.39 0.21 -9.44
CA GLN A 43 -24.50 -0.30 -10.24
C GLN A 43 -24.01 -0.43 -11.69
N ARG A 44 -23.77 -1.67 -12.15
CA ARG A 44 -23.43 -1.99 -13.53
C ARG A 44 -24.64 -2.51 -14.29
#